data_AF-A0A7W0X3X9-F1
#
_entry.id   AF-A0A7W0X3X9-F1
#
_cell.length_a   1.000
_cell.length_b   1.000
_cell.length_c   1.000
_cell.angle_alpha   90.00
_cell.angle_beta   90.00
_cell.angle_gamma   90.00
#
_symmetry.space_group_name_H-M   'P 1'
#
loop_
_entity.id
_entity.type
_entity.pdbx_description
1 polymer ?
#
loop_
_entity_poly.entity_id
_entity_poly.type
_entity_poly.pdbx_seq_one_letter_code
_entity_poly.pdbx_strand_id
1 'polypeptide(L)' 'MMTLARLWSFIASGLGIIIAGAIGGAAGWAVVAWLQWTGVGGALVAAAVGMVVATGVWIGLTVVLRALRLLR' A
#
# COMPACT_ATOMS: atom_id res chain seq x y z
N MET A 1 -15.92 1.08 25.54
CA MET A 1 -14.53 1.46 25.90
C MET A 1 -13.56 0.67 25.01
N MET A 2 -12.96 1.29 24.00
CA MET A 2 -11.85 0.67 23.25
C MET A 2 -10.60 0.70 24.13
N THR A 3 -9.92 -0.45 24.27
CA THR A 3 -8.66 -0.54 25.03
C THR A 3 -7.53 0.19 24.28
N LEU A 4 -6.58 0.78 25.00
CA LEU A 4 -5.45 1.55 24.44
C LEU A 4 -4.67 0.77 23.36
N ALA A 5 -4.53 -0.55 23.56
CA ALA A 5 -3.88 -1.46 22.60
C ALA A 5 -4.65 -1.59 21.26
N ARG A 6 -5.99 -1.51 21.28
CA ARG A 6 -6.80 -1.51 20.06
C ARG A 6 -6.62 -0.22 19.28
N LEU A 7 -6.60 0.92 19.97
CA LEU A 7 -6.39 2.23 19.34
C LEU A 7 -5.03 2.29 18.62
N TRP A 8 -3.97 1.80 19.27
CA TRP A 8 -2.64 1.73 18.67
C TRP A 8 -2.60 0.84 17.42
N SER A 9 -3.24 -0.32 17.48
CA SER A 9 -3.31 -1.26 16.33
C SER A 9 -4.07 -0.65 15.14
N PHE A 10 -5.12 0.12 15.41
CA PHE A 10 -5.86 0.87 14.37
C PHE A 10 -5.00 1.93 13.69
N ILE A 11 -4.27 2.73 14.47
CA ILE A 11 -3.39 3.77 13.94
C ILE A 11 -2.25 3.15 13.12
N ALA A 12 -1.60 2.09 13.63
CA ALA A 12 -0.54 1.39 12.91
C ALA A 12 -1.04 0.77 11.60
N SER A 13 -2.24 0.20 11.59
CA SER A 13 -2.87 -0.33 10.37
C SER A 13 -3.20 0.77 9.37
N GLY A 14 -3.76 1.89 9.84
CA GLY A 14 -4.05 3.06 9.00
C GLY A 14 -2.79 3.64 8.36
N LEU A 15 -1.72 3.80 9.13
CA LEU A 15 -0.42 4.26 8.62
C LEU A 15 0.16 3.29 7.58
N GLY A 16 0.08 1.98 7.84
CA GLY A 16 0.55 0.98 6.88
C GLY A 16 -0.23 1.01 5.55
N ILE A 17 -1.55 1.25 5.59
CA ILE A 17 -2.37 1.39 4.38
C ILE A 17 -1.96 2.65 3.60
N ILE A 18 -1.73 3.77 4.28
CA ILE A 18 -1.30 5.02 3.64
C ILE A 18 0.07 4.82 2.97
N ILE A 19 1.01 4.18 3.65
CA ILE A 19 2.35 3.89 3.11
C ILE A 19 2.25 2.95 1.90
N ALA A 20 1.48 1.87 2.00
CA ALA A 20 1.27 0.92 0.90
C ALA A 20 0.61 1.59 -0.31
N GLY A 21 -0.40 2.44 -0.09
CA GLY A 21 -1.05 3.23 -1.13
C GLY A 21 -0.12 4.22 -1.80
N ALA A 22 0.73 4.92 -1.03
CA ALA A 22 1.73 5.85 -1.57
C ALA A 22 2.76 5.13 -2.44
N ILE A 23 3.28 3.99 -1.97
CA ILE A 23 4.25 3.17 -2.74
C ILE A 23 3.60 2.62 -4.01
N GLY A 24 2.38 2.10 -3.91
CA GLY A 24 1.63 1.60 -5.06
C GLY A 24 1.37 2.71 -6.09
N GLY A 25 0.90 3.87 -5.65
CA GLY A 25 0.67 5.02 -6.51
C GLY A 25 1.95 5.49 -7.22
N ALA A 26 3.06 5.62 -6.49
CA ALA A 26 4.35 5.99 -7.07
C ALA A 26 4.82 4.97 -8.11
N ALA A 27 4.71 3.67 -7.82
CA ALA A 27 5.07 2.60 -8.75
C ALA A 27 4.19 2.60 -10.01
N GLY A 28 2.87 2.76 -9.86
CA GLY A 28 1.93 2.83 -10.98
C GLY A 28 2.23 4.00 -11.92
N TRP A 29 2.50 5.18 -11.36
CA TRP A 29 2.89 6.35 -12.16
C TRP A 29 4.27 6.22 -12.78
N ALA A 30 5.22 5.57 -12.10
CA ALA A 30 6.54 5.28 -12.68
C ALA A 30 6.42 4.39 -13.92
N VAL A 31 5.56 3.37 -13.91
CA VAL A 31 5.32 2.51 -15.09
C VAL A 31 4.71 3.31 -16.24
N VAL A 32 3.71 4.14 -15.98
CA VAL A 32 3.06 4.95 -17.01
C VAL A 32 4.02 6.00 -17.59
N ALA A 33 4.84 6.63 -16.75
CA ALA A 33 5.88 7.53 -17.19
C ALA A 33 6.91 6.81 -18.07
N TRP A 34 7.31 5.58 -17.72
CA TRP A 34 8.27 4.81 -18.52
C TRP A 34 7.71 4.43 -19.90
N LEU A 35 6.41 4.13 -19.97
CA LEU A 35 5.70 3.82 -21.21
C LEU A 35 5.32 5.07 -22.02
N GLN A 36 5.61 6.28 -21.51
CA GLN A 36 5.23 7.56 -22.10
C GLN A 36 3.72 7.65 -22.44
N TRP A 37 2.90 6.93 -21.67
CA TRP A 37 1.46 6.89 -21.91
C TRP A 37 0.80 8.13 -21.34
N THR A 38 0.20 8.92 -22.23
CA THR A 38 -0.56 10.12 -21.86
C THR A 38 -2.04 9.88 -22.12
N GLY A 39 -2.90 10.34 -21.20
CA GLY A 39 -4.36 10.20 -21.29
C GLY A 39 -4.98 9.15 -20.36
N VAL A 40 -6.29 8.91 -20.54
CA VAL A 40 -7.13 8.10 -19.63
C VAL A 40 -6.65 6.64 -19.55
N GLY A 41 -6.17 6.08 -20.67
CA GLY A 41 -5.64 4.70 -20.69
C GLY A 41 -4.42 4.53 -19.78
N GLY A 42 -3.52 5.51 -19.74
CA GLY A 42 -2.39 5.53 -18.81
C GLY A 42 -2.87 5.58 -17.35
N ALA A 43 -3.85 6.43 -17.04
CA ALA A 43 -4.38 6.53 -15.68
C ALA A 43 -5.00 5.21 -15.17
N LEU A 44 -5.73 4.48 -16.02
CA LEU A 44 -6.30 3.17 -15.68
C LEU A 44 -5.20 2.14 -15.39
N VAL A 45 -4.12 2.15 -16.17
CA VAL A 45 -2.98 1.24 -15.99
C VAL A 45 -2.19 1.59 -14.74
N ALA A 46 -1.92 2.88 -14.48
CA ALA A 46 -1.30 3.33 -13.24
C ALA A 46 -2.11 2.88 -12.02
N ALA A 47 -3.45 2.99 -12.08
CA ALA A 47 -4.33 2.53 -11.00
C ALA A 47 -4.25 1.01 -10.80
N ALA A 48 -4.31 0.23 -11.89
CA ALA A 48 -4.23 -1.23 -11.83
C ALA A 48 -2.87 -1.71 -11.26
N VAL A 49 -1.77 -1.19 -11.80
CA VAL A 49 -0.41 -1.49 -11.31
C VAL A 49 -0.26 -1.04 -9.87
N GLY A 50 -0.74 0.16 -9.54
CA GLY A 50 -0.65 0.70 -8.19
C GLY A 50 -1.44 -0.12 -7.17
N MET A 51 -2.62 -0.63 -7.53
CA MET A 51 -3.37 -1.57 -6.67
C MET A 51 -2.60 -2.86 -6.41
N VAL A 52 -1.99 -3.46 -7.45
CA VAL A 52 -1.22 -4.70 -7.32
C VAL A 52 -0.01 -4.49 -6.41
N VAL A 53 0.75 -3.41 -6.63
CA VAL A 53 1.93 -3.08 -5.83
C VAL A 53 1.54 -2.75 -4.39
N ALA A 54 0.52 -1.91 -4.18
CA ALA A 54 0.04 -1.57 -2.83
C ALA A 54 -0.39 -2.83 -2.06
N THR A 55 -1.11 -3.73 -2.71
CA THR A 55 -1.55 -5.00 -2.11
C THR A 55 -0.34 -5.87 -1.74
N GLY A 56 0.63 -6.00 -2.65
CA GLY A 56 1.87 -6.74 -2.38
C GLY A 56 2.68 -6.17 -1.22
N VAL A 57 2.81 -4.85 -1.14
CA VAL A 57 3.48 -4.14 -0.03
C VAL A 57 2.74 -4.38 1.28
N TRP A 58 1.42 -4.30 1.29
CA TRP A 58 0.61 -4.55 2.49
C TRP A 58 0.74 -6.00 2.98
N ILE A 59 0.69 -6.98 2.07
CA ILE A 59 0.90 -8.39 2.39
C ILE A 59 2.33 -8.59 2.93
N GLY A 60 3.34 -8.04 2.26
CA GLY A 60 4.73 -8.11 2.71
C GLY A 60 4.91 -7.51 4.11
N LEU A 61 4.37 -6.32 4.35
CA LEU A 61 4.43 -5.64 5.63
C LEU A 61 3.76 -6.46 6.73
N THR A 62 2.56 -6.99 6.49
CA THR A 62 1.83 -7.82 7.47
C THR A 62 2.56 -9.14 7.77
N VAL A 63 3.15 -9.79 6.75
CA VAL A 63 3.97 -10.99 6.93
C VAL A 63 5.21 -10.70 7.76
N VAL A 64 5.93 -9.61 7.46
CA VAL A 64 7.14 -9.21 8.21
C VAL A 64 6.79 -8.85 9.66
N LEU A 65 5.72 -8.09 9.89
CA LEU A 65 5.29 -7.71 11.24
C LEU A 65 4.84 -8.93 12.06
N ARG A 66 4.22 -9.94 11.43
CA ARG A 66 3.91 -11.23 12.07
C ARG A 66 5.17 -12.04 12.37
N ALA A 67 6.12 -12.09 11.43
CA ALA A 67 7.40 -12.77 11.63
C ALA A 67 8.21 -12.17 12.80
N LEU A 68 8.15 -10.85 12.97
CA LEU A 68 8.76 -10.13 14.08
C LEU A 68 7.96 -10.19 15.40
N ARG A 69 6.83 -10.92 15.45
CA ARG A 69 5.90 -11.02 16.60
C ARG A 69 5.36 -9.66 17.08
N LEU A 70 5.40 -8.63 16.25
CA LEU A 70 4.87 -7.29 16.54
C LEU A 70 3.35 -7.25 16.33
N LEU A 71 2.81 -8.15 15.52
CA LEU A 71 1.37 -8.41 15.37
C LEU A 71 1.09 -9.87 15.76
N ARG A 72 0.08 -10.08 16.61
CA ARG A 72 -0.43 -11.42 16.99
C ARG A 72 -1.57 -11.83 16.08
#